data_AF-A0A7X6CH54-F1
#
_entry.id   AF-A0A7X6CH54-F1
#
_cell.length_a   1.000
_cell.length_b   1.000
_cell.length_c   1.000
_cell.angle_alpha   90.00
_cell.angle_beta   90.00
_cell.angle_gamma   90.00
#
_symmetry.space_group_name_H-M   'P 1'
#
loop_
_entity.id
_entity.type
_entity.pdbx_description
1 polymer ?
#
loop_
_entity_poly.entity_id
_entity_poly.type
_entity_poly.pdbx_seq_one_letter_code
_entity_poly.pdbx_strand_id
1 'polypeptide(L)'
;MSRLRATRHTLSYQYSQKTATPPRIKKCCCRNSRTSHGCGIFQQDVAASRSSSSQTPKEPNNLRKHQAEFYQICKRIKAGEQIQKILMLVTPGGGKSLIPVIAAANLIPNRNSGNIFHGTIADAICWVVPRLNLQKQAEENFEDWYFRNLLGHQHRIMANNNEPNPCKGLSGYAATYQAILEGRDLHSQEIRRKRYILVLDEFHHVKQDGAWHKALQPLVDNAVLVILVTGTGDRGDGKPIAFMPYKATPSGITPDLSSSKDTVVIEYTRGQALREGAIVPLHFEWGDGEAKWIDEQGQECSVESLADAGDYSRAALRTALSTGYAEQLLTKCVENWKSHKKKNPRSKLLVLAPSITTASQYLDWLKS
;
A
#
# COMPACT_ATOMS: atom_id res chain seq x y z
N MET A 1 22.28 -35.95 -10.83
CA MET A 1 22.90 -34.63 -11.12
C MET A 1 23.13 -34.52 -12.61
N SER A 2 22.09 -34.19 -13.38
CA SER A 2 22.18 -33.95 -14.83
C SER A 2 22.41 -32.45 -15.05
N ARG A 3 23.58 -32.10 -15.58
CA ARG A 3 23.96 -30.73 -15.94
C ARG A 3 23.16 -30.30 -17.18
N LEU A 4 22.36 -29.24 -17.05
CA LEU A 4 21.85 -28.48 -18.20
C LEU A 4 23.06 -27.91 -18.97
N ARG A 5 23.30 -28.40 -20.19
CA ARG A 5 24.21 -27.76 -21.15
C ARG A 5 23.39 -26.84 -22.03
N ALA A 6 23.42 -25.54 -21.75
CA ALA A 6 22.98 -24.53 -22.70
C ALA A 6 24.11 -24.34 -23.73
N THR A 7 23.89 -24.78 -24.96
CA THR A 7 24.79 -24.51 -26.09
C THR A 7 24.66 -23.03 -26.48
N ARG A 8 25.79 -22.32 -26.54
CA ARG A 8 25.88 -20.94 -27.03
C ARG A 8 25.49 -20.91 -28.51
N HIS A 9 24.28 -20.43 -28.82
CA HIS A 9 23.96 -19.96 -30.15
C HIS A 9 23.53 -18.48 -30.09
N THR A 10 24.10 -17.72 -31.01
CA THR A 10 24.02 -16.28 -31.17
C THR A 10 22.57 -15.86 -31.38
N LEU A 11 22.04 -15.01 -30.50
CA LEU A 11 20.78 -14.30 -30.73
C LEU A 11 21.07 -13.06 -31.57
N SER A 12 20.50 -12.98 -32.77
CA SER A 12 20.46 -11.76 -33.57
C SER A 12 19.29 -10.89 -33.12
N TYR A 13 19.58 -9.66 -32.72
CA TYR A 13 18.60 -8.69 -32.23
C TYR A 13 18.21 -7.72 -33.35
N GLN A 14 16.92 -7.64 -33.69
CA GLN A 14 16.37 -6.53 -34.47
C GLN A 14 15.52 -5.63 -33.57
N TYR A 15 15.90 -4.36 -33.53
CA TYR A 15 15.27 -3.34 -32.71
C TYR A 15 14.04 -2.75 -33.43
N SER A 16 12.86 -2.83 -32.79
CA SER A 16 11.68 -2.09 -33.21
C SER A 16 11.23 -1.14 -32.10
N GLN A 17 11.44 0.16 -32.29
CA GLN A 17 10.84 1.20 -31.44
C GLN A 17 9.37 1.33 -31.82
N LYS A 18 8.46 0.75 -31.03
CA LYS A 18 7.06 1.20 -31.03
C LYS A 18 6.82 2.02 -29.77
N THR A 19 6.87 3.34 -29.94
CA THR A 19 6.35 4.27 -28.93
C THR A 19 4.82 4.13 -28.91
N ALA A 20 4.26 3.57 -27.86
CA ALA A 20 2.81 3.59 -27.67
C ALA A 20 2.36 5.04 -27.38
N THR A 21 1.62 5.63 -28.31
CA THR A 21 0.96 6.92 -28.12
C THR A 21 -0.09 6.79 -27.02
N PRO A 22 -0.14 7.67 -26.01
CA PRO A 22 -1.18 7.62 -24.99
C PRO A 22 -2.57 7.79 -25.65
N PRO A 23 -3.62 7.11 -25.15
CA PRO A 23 -4.96 7.26 -25.70
C PRO A 23 -5.41 8.71 -25.60
N ARG A 24 -5.88 9.27 -26.73
CA ARG A 24 -6.46 10.62 -26.82
C ARG A 24 -7.61 10.74 -25.83
N ILE A 25 -7.41 11.49 -24.76
CA ILE A 25 -8.49 11.98 -23.90
C ILE A 25 -9.38 12.87 -24.78
N LYS A 26 -10.60 12.41 -25.07
CA LYS A 26 -11.63 13.23 -25.71
C LYS A 26 -11.91 14.43 -24.81
N LYS A 27 -11.57 15.63 -25.27
CA LYS A 27 -11.97 16.91 -24.67
C LYS A 27 -13.50 16.94 -24.61
N CYS A 28 -14.05 16.89 -23.40
CA CYS A 28 -15.45 17.22 -23.16
C CYS A 28 -15.59 18.75 -23.28
N CYS A 29 -16.32 19.19 -24.31
CA CYS A 29 -16.72 20.57 -24.50
C CYS A 29 -17.81 20.94 -23.48
N CYS A 30 -17.44 21.63 -22.39
CA CYS A 30 -18.40 22.42 -21.62
C CYS A 30 -18.17 23.90 -21.93
N ARG A 31 -19.07 24.45 -22.74
CA ARG A 31 -19.27 25.89 -22.93
C ARG A 31 -19.69 26.51 -21.59
N ASN A 32 -19.01 27.55 -21.14
CA ASN A 32 -19.59 28.53 -20.22
C ASN A 32 -19.31 29.93 -20.76
N SER A 33 -20.36 30.53 -21.31
CA SER A 33 -20.42 31.92 -21.73
C SER A 33 -20.49 32.83 -20.51
N ARG A 34 -19.62 33.83 -20.54
CA ARG A 34 -19.47 34.93 -19.59
C ARG A 34 -20.72 35.80 -19.57
N THR A 35 -21.09 36.27 -18.39
CA THR A 35 -21.73 37.58 -18.19
C THR A 35 -20.88 38.38 -17.21
N SER A 36 -20.51 39.57 -17.67
CA SER A 36 -19.77 40.64 -16.99
C SER A 36 -20.67 41.43 -16.02
N HIS A 37 -20.03 42.32 -15.24
CA HIS A 37 -20.46 43.58 -14.57
C HIS A 37 -19.92 43.55 -13.12
N GLY A 38 -18.88 44.31 -12.75
CA GLY A 38 -18.88 45.74 -12.42
C GLY A 38 -18.25 45.88 -11.01
N CYS A 39 -17.01 46.36 -10.89
CA CYS A 39 -16.64 47.70 -10.39
C CYS A 39 -17.07 48.01 -8.94
N GLY A 40 -16.11 48.30 -8.05
CA GLY A 40 -16.37 48.83 -6.71
C GLY A 40 -15.18 48.73 -5.75
N ILE A 41 -14.32 49.75 -5.77
CA ILE A 41 -13.31 50.04 -4.74
C ILE A 41 -14.03 50.66 -3.54
N PHE A 42 -13.85 50.14 -2.33
CA PHE A 42 -14.05 50.89 -1.08
C PHE A 42 -13.10 50.37 0.02
N GLN A 43 -12.15 51.23 0.39
CA GLN A 43 -11.38 51.17 1.63
C GLN A 43 -12.26 51.72 2.76
N GLN A 44 -12.36 51.00 3.86
CA GLN A 44 -12.71 51.56 5.18
C GLN A 44 -12.03 50.74 6.27
N ASP A 45 -11.11 51.41 6.98
CA ASP A 45 -10.56 51.00 8.26
C ASP A 45 -11.63 51.10 9.34
N VAL A 46 -11.89 50.02 10.08
CA VAL A 46 -12.60 50.07 11.36
C VAL A 46 -11.93 49.15 12.37
N ALA A 47 -11.72 49.74 13.56
CA ALA A 47 -10.92 49.30 14.67
C ALA A 47 -11.31 47.96 15.32
N ALA A 48 -10.33 47.43 16.04
CA ALA A 48 -10.34 46.19 16.82
C ALA A 48 -11.53 46.04 17.78
N SER A 49 -12.15 44.86 17.76
CA SER A 49 -12.81 44.27 18.92
C SER A 49 -12.27 42.85 19.15
N ARG A 50 -11.74 42.62 20.35
CA ARG A 50 -11.24 41.32 20.80
C ARG A 50 -12.44 40.42 21.12
N SER A 51 -12.76 39.49 20.24
CA SER A 51 -13.63 38.36 20.55
C SER A 51 -12.79 37.09 20.72
N SER A 52 -12.88 36.51 21.90
CA SER A 52 -12.27 35.23 22.25
C SER A 52 -12.94 34.11 21.46
N SER A 53 -12.44 33.80 20.26
CA SER A 53 -12.86 32.63 19.50
C SER A 53 -12.28 31.38 20.14
N SER A 54 -13.13 30.55 20.73
CA SER A 54 -12.82 29.15 21.05
C SER A 54 -12.30 28.47 19.77
N GLN A 55 -10.98 28.29 19.67
CA GLN A 55 -10.38 27.63 18.51
C GLN A 55 -10.77 26.15 18.55
N THR A 56 -11.71 25.78 17.70
CA THR A 56 -11.87 24.39 17.26
C THR A 56 -10.50 23.90 16.75
N PRO A 57 -10.09 22.64 17.04
CA PRO A 57 -8.82 22.12 16.53
C PRO A 57 -8.77 22.31 15.01
N LYS A 58 -7.81 23.09 14.51
CA LYS A 58 -7.59 23.27 13.07
C LYS A 58 -7.38 21.89 12.45
N GLU A 59 -8.06 21.63 11.33
CA GLU A 59 -7.84 20.39 10.60
C GLU A 59 -6.35 20.25 10.22
N PRO A 60 -5.80 19.03 10.22
CA PRO A 60 -4.43 18.82 9.79
C PRO A 60 -4.29 19.29 8.33
N ASN A 61 -3.55 20.38 8.12
CA ASN A 61 -3.21 20.81 6.77
C ASN A 61 -2.37 19.70 6.11
N ASN A 62 -2.59 19.45 4.81
CA ASN A 62 -1.74 18.58 3.97
C ASN A 62 -1.97 17.05 4.07
N LEU A 63 -3.17 16.59 4.45
CA LEU A 63 -3.54 15.17 4.30
C LEU A 63 -3.86 14.83 2.83
N ARG A 64 -3.47 13.62 2.39
CA ARG A 64 -3.90 13.06 1.11
C ARG A 64 -5.39 12.73 1.16
N LYS A 65 -6.07 12.63 0.01
CA LYS A 65 -7.53 12.47 -0.03
C LYS A 65 -8.07 11.36 0.89
N HIS A 66 -7.51 10.16 0.80
CA HIS A 66 -7.96 9.02 1.61
C HIS A 66 -7.68 9.18 3.12
N GLN A 67 -6.62 9.90 3.48
CA GLN A 67 -6.29 10.23 4.87
C GLN A 67 -7.27 11.28 5.42
N ALA A 68 -7.59 12.30 4.61
CA ALA A 68 -8.57 13.31 4.96
C ALA A 68 -9.98 12.70 5.09
N GLU A 69 -10.36 11.82 4.17
CA GLU A 69 -11.63 11.07 4.21
C GLU A 69 -11.71 10.20 5.47
N PHE A 70 -10.65 9.44 5.77
CA PHE A 70 -10.57 8.65 7.01
C PHE A 70 -10.62 9.52 8.27
N TYR A 71 -9.98 10.69 8.25
CA TYR A 71 -10.05 11.66 9.35
C TYR A 71 -11.48 12.17 9.58
N GLN A 72 -12.23 12.45 8.51
CA GLN A 72 -13.65 12.81 8.63
C GLN A 72 -14.52 11.65 9.16
N ILE A 73 -14.22 10.41 8.78
CA ILE A 73 -14.88 9.22 9.37
C ILE A 73 -14.59 9.15 10.87
N CYS A 74 -13.35 9.39 11.30
CA CYS A 74 -13.03 9.42 12.73
C CYS A 74 -13.88 10.48 13.47
N LYS A 75 -14.07 11.67 12.89
CA LYS A 75 -14.96 12.70 13.47
C LYS A 75 -16.42 12.24 13.57
N ARG A 76 -16.94 11.58 12.54
CA ARG A 76 -18.30 10.99 12.54
C ARG A 76 -18.48 9.93 13.62
N ILE A 77 -17.49 9.04 13.78
CA ILE A 77 -17.47 8.04 14.86
C ILE A 77 -17.49 8.73 16.23
N LYS A 78 -16.68 9.78 16.44
CA LYS A 78 -16.70 10.56 17.69
C LYS A 78 -18.03 11.24 17.97
N ALA A 79 -18.75 11.62 16.91
CA ALA A 79 -20.10 12.19 17.00
C ALA A 79 -21.19 11.14 17.26
N GLY A 80 -20.84 9.86 17.37
CA GLY A 80 -21.74 8.77 17.73
C GLY A 80 -22.22 7.92 16.55
N GLU A 81 -21.72 8.16 15.34
CA GLU A 81 -22.07 7.32 14.20
C GLU A 81 -21.53 5.89 14.38
N GLN A 82 -22.41 4.90 14.18
CA GLN A 82 -22.14 3.49 14.48
C GLN A 82 -21.40 2.80 13.31
N ILE A 83 -20.13 3.16 13.11
CA ILE A 83 -19.25 2.54 12.13
C ILE A 83 -18.32 1.56 12.85
N GLN A 84 -18.39 0.28 12.46
CA GLN A 84 -17.62 -0.80 13.09
C GLN A 84 -16.50 -1.31 12.20
N LYS A 85 -16.64 -1.15 10.88
CA LYS A 85 -15.64 -1.61 9.91
C LYS A 85 -15.32 -0.55 8.88
N ILE A 86 -14.05 -0.42 8.55
CA ILE A 86 -13.57 0.48 7.50
C ILE A 86 -12.68 -0.34 6.57
N LEU A 87 -13.05 -0.40 5.29
CA LEU A 87 -12.28 -1.06 4.25
C LEU A 87 -11.57 0.00 3.41
N MET A 88 -10.25 -0.10 3.31
CA MET A 88 -9.42 0.86 2.60
C MET A 88 -8.62 0.18 1.49
N LEU A 89 -8.95 0.49 0.23
CA LEU A 89 -8.18 0.08 -0.94
C LEU A 89 -7.27 1.24 -1.35
N VAL A 90 -6.03 1.21 -0.89
CA VAL A 90 -5.08 2.31 -1.05
C VAL A 90 -3.87 1.84 -1.83
N THR A 91 -3.68 2.42 -3.02
CA THR A 91 -2.58 2.07 -3.92
C THR A 91 -1.23 1.99 -3.19
N PRO A 92 -0.34 1.03 -3.53
CA PRO A 92 0.99 0.94 -2.94
C PRO A 92 1.75 2.28 -2.98
N GLY A 93 2.41 2.64 -1.88
CA GLY A 93 3.03 3.96 -1.72
C GLY A 93 2.06 5.11 -1.41
N GLY A 94 0.75 4.84 -1.39
CA GLY A 94 -0.29 5.84 -1.15
C GLY A 94 -0.30 6.49 0.23
N GLY A 95 0.48 5.99 1.20
CA GLY A 95 0.60 6.59 2.55
C GLY A 95 -0.30 5.95 3.61
N LYS A 96 -0.53 4.63 3.48
CA LYS A 96 -1.33 3.79 4.40
C LYS A 96 -0.87 3.84 5.85
N SER A 97 0.43 3.98 6.08
CA SER A 97 1.05 3.94 7.41
C SER A 97 0.58 5.05 8.36
N LEU A 98 -0.01 6.12 7.83
CA LEU A 98 -0.57 7.20 8.66
C LEU A 98 -1.98 6.86 9.21
N ILE A 99 -2.69 5.90 8.60
CA ILE A 99 -4.06 5.55 8.98
C ILE A 99 -4.17 5.10 10.45
N PRO A 100 -3.33 4.18 10.97
CA PRO A 100 -3.41 3.77 12.37
C PRO A 100 -3.09 4.91 13.34
N VAL A 101 -2.20 5.83 12.94
CA VAL A 101 -1.85 7.01 13.74
C VAL A 101 -3.02 7.99 13.80
N ILE A 102 -3.71 8.24 12.67
CA ILE A 102 -4.94 9.04 12.63
C ILE A 102 -6.01 8.41 13.53
N ALA A 103 -6.20 7.09 13.45
CA ALA A 103 -7.18 6.38 14.26
C ALA A 103 -6.89 6.58 15.76
N ALA A 104 -5.66 6.31 16.19
CA ALA A 104 -5.26 6.49 17.58
C ALA A 104 -5.42 7.95 18.04
N ALA A 105 -4.90 8.91 17.28
CA ALA A 105 -4.94 10.34 17.62
C ALA A 105 -6.37 10.89 17.80
N ASN A 106 -7.36 10.33 17.10
CA ASN A 106 -8.73 10.83 17.15
C ASN A 106 -9.64 10.02 18.07
N LEU A 107 -9.43 8.70 18.16
CA LEU A 107 -10.37 7.77 18.77
C LEU A 107 -9.90 7.18 20.11
N ILE A 108 -8.63 7.39 20.49
CA ILE A 108 -8.07 6.99 21.79
C ILE A 108 -7.83 8.24 22.67
N PRO A 109 -8.10 8.19 23.98
CA PRO A 109 -7.79 9.26 24.93
C PRO A 109 -6.33 9.73 24.89
N ASN A 110 -6.09 11.01 24.59
CA ASN A 110 -4.77 11.63 24.72
C ASN A 110 -4.60 12.21 26.13
N ARG A 111 -3.82 11.53 26.99
CA ARG A 111 -3.68 11.86 28.42
C ARG A 111 -3.10 13.25 28.71
N ASN A 112 -2.39 13.87 27.76
CA ASN A 112 -1.70 15.15 27.97
C ASN A 112 -2.32 16.32 27.18
N SER A 113 -3.33 16.05 26.34
CA SER A 113 -4.09 17.14 25.73
C SER A 113 -5.09 17.62 26.76
N GLY A 114 -5.02 18.88 27.20
CA GLY A 114 -6.04 19.52 28.04
C GLY A 114 -7.44 19.55 27.40
N ASN A 115 -7.58 18.97 26.20
CA ASN A 115 -8.82 18.73 25.50
C ASN A 115 -9.54 17.51 26.10
N ILE A 116 -10.65 17.83 26.73
CA ILE A 116 -11.82 17.03 27.03
C ILE A 116 -11.88 15.68 26.26
N PHE A 117 -11.88 14.58 27.00
CA PHE A 117 -11.97 13.17 26.57
C PHE A 117 -13.28 12.76 25.86
N HIS A 118 -14.08 13.71 25.37
CA HIS A 118 -15.39 13.39 24.80
C HIS A 118 -15.29 12.67 23.44
N GLY A 119 -16.05 11.58 23.31
CA GLY A 119 -16.25 10.86 22.05
C GLY A 119 -15.19 9.83 21.68
N THR A 120 -14.22 9.50 22.54
CA THR A 120 -13.26 8.41 22.27
C THR A 120 -13.90 7.05 22.46
N ILE A 121 -13.76 6.15 21.47
CA ILE A 121 -14.41 4.84 21.47
C ILE A 121 -13.50 3.70 21.93
N ALA A 122 -12.18 3.93 21.97
CA ALA A 122 -11.18 2.90 22.22
C ALA A 122 -10.16 3.32 23.28
N ASP A 123 -9.52 2.32 23.88
CA ASP A 123 -8.47 2.47 24.89
C ASP A 123 -7.08 2.13 24.34
N ALA A 124 -7.03 1.30 23.28
CA ALA A 124 -5.79 0.84 22.68
C ALA A 124 -5.94 0.50 21.19
N ILE A 125 -4.81 0.39 20.48
CA ILE A 125 -4.73 -0.05 19.08
C ILE A 125 -3.89 -1.33 18.95
N CYS A 126 -4.36 -2.28 18.14
CA CYS A 126 -3.64 -3.46 17.72
C CYS A 126 -3.39 -3.37 16.21
N TRP A 127 -2.14 -3.18 15.80
CA TRP A 127 -1.76 -3.07 14.39
C TRP A 127 -1.08 -4.34 13.90
N VAL A 128 -1.81 -5.12 13.10
CA VAL A 128 -1.30 -6.36 12.50
C VAL A 128 -0.69 -6.05 11.14
N VAL A 129 0.56 -6.48 10.94
CA VAL A 129 1.36 -6.23 9.73
C VAL A 129 1.92 -7.53 9.13
N PRO A 130 2.31 -7.56 7.85
CA PRO A 130 2.76 -8.81 7.24
C PRO A 130 4.20 -9.21 7.58
N ARG A 131 5.06 -8.29 8.05
CA ARG A 131 6.49 -8.56 8.25
C ARG A 131 7.11 -7.73 9.39
N LEU A 132 8.21 -8.23 9.95
CA LEU A 132 8.94 -7.59 11.07
C LEU A 132 9.44 -6.18 10.76
N ASN A 133 9.87 -5.92 9.52
CA ASN A 133 10.30 -4.57 9.12
C ASN A 133 9.14 -3.55 9.16
N LEU A 134 7.92 -3.97 8.82
CA LEU A 134 6.74 -3.13 8.92
C LEU A 134 6.27 -2.96 10.37
N GLN A 135 6.53 -3.95 11.22
CA GLN A 135 6.26 -3.86 12.65
C GLN A 135 7.14 -2.79 13.31
N LYS A 136 8.43 -2.76 12.97
CA LYS A 136 9.33 -1.70 13.40
C LYS A 136 8.90 -0.32 12.86
N GLN A 137 8.54 -0.25 11.58
CA GLN A 137 8.01 0.99 11.00
C GLN A 137 6.73 1.46 11.70
N ALA A 138 5.88 0.54 12.17
CA ALA A 138 4.69 0.90 12.92
C ALA A 138 5.03 1.66 14.20
N GLU A 139 6.03 1.22 14.97
CA GLU A 139 6.54 1.97 16.13
C GLU A 139 7.09 3.34 15.72
N GLU A 140 7.97 3.35 14.71
CA GLU A 140 8.60 4.58 14.20
C GLU A 140 7.55 5.62 13.76
N ASN A 141 6.45 5.20 13.13
CA ASN A 141 5.38 6.11 12.72
C ASN A 141 4.66 6.78 13.90
N PHE A 142 4.52 6.10 15.05
CA PHE A 142 3.94 6.73 16.24
C PHE A 142 4.94 7.67 16.95
N GLU A 143 6.23 7.51 16.66
CA GLU A 143 7.30 8.36 17.21
C GLU A 143 7.74 9.48 16.27
N ASP A 144 7.35 9.43 15.00
CA ASP A 144 7.67 10.42 13.99
C ASP A 144 7.20 11.82 14.40
N TRP A 145 8.14 12.77 14.43
CA TRP A 145 7.88 14.14 14.86
C TRP A 145 6.87 14.85 13.96
N TYR A 146 6.93 14.60 12.64
CA TYR A 146 6.03 15.22 11.69
C TYR A 146 4.59 14.74 11.92
N PHE A 147 4.36 13.44 12.11
CA PHE A 147 3.03 12.90 12.41
C PHE A 147 2.49 13.37 13.76
N ARG A 148 3.35 13.45 14.79
CA ARG A 148 2.99 14.02 16.10
C ARG A 148 2.52 15.45 15.99
N ASN A 149 3.26 16.29 15.27
CA ASN A 149 2.90 17.69 15.08
C ASN A 149 1.66 17.84 14.19
N LEU A 150 1.54 17.03 13.14
CA LEU A 150 0.42 17.05 12.19
C LEU A 150 -0.91 16.72 12.87
N LEU A 151 -0.93 15.71 13.75
CA LEU A 151 -2.16 15.19 14.37
C LEU A 151 -2.32 15.60 15.85
N GLY A 152 -1.33 16.28 16.44
CA GLY A 152 -1.36 16.72 17.83
C GLY A 152 -1.41 15.57 18.85
N HIS A 153 -0.78 14.43 18.54
CA HIS A 153 -0.83 13.22 19.37
C HIS A 153 0.47 12.95 20.12
N GLN A 154 0.37 12.17 21.20
CA GLN A 154 1.52 11.63 21.94
C GLN A 154 1.44 10.11 22.12
N HIS A 155 0.52 9.45 21.41
CA HIS A 155 0.40 8.00 21.43
C HIS A 155 1.71 7.35 21.01
N ARG A 156 2.04 6.28 21.71
CA ARG A 156 3.13 5.36 21.39
C ARG A 156 2.56 3.96 21.36
N ILE A 157 3.17 3.11 20.55
CA ILE A 157 2.91 1.67 20.52
C ILE A 157 4.24 0.95 20.59
N MET A 158 4.20 -0.36 20.79
CA MET A 158 5.41 -1.19 20.72
C MET A 158 5.24 -2.40 19.80
N ALA A 159 6.33 -2.87 19.22
CA ALA A 159 6.40 -4.15 18.56
C ALA A 159 6.29 -5.26 19.62
N ASN A 160 5.41 -6.22 19.39
CA ASN A 160 5.24 -7.39 20.26
C ASN A 160 5.30 -8.68 19.46
N ASN A 161 6.14 -9.61 19.92
CA ASN A 161 6.31 -10.95 19.35
C ASN A 161 5.88 -12.02 20.37
N ASN A 162 4.62 -11.93 20.82
CA ASN A 162 3.98 -12.84 21.78
C ASN A 162 4.48 -12.73 23.22
N GLU A 163 4.98 -11.57 23.64
CA GLU A 163 5.26 -11.31 25.05
C GLU A 163 3.96 -10.96 25.81
N PRO A 164 3.77 -11.43 27.05
CA PRO A 164 2.65 -11.03 27.90
C PRO A 164 2.57 -9.50 28.08
N ASN A 165 1.35 -8.99 28.30
CA ASN A 165 1.05 -7.55 28.35
C ASN A 165 1.54 -6.80 27.10
N PRO A 166 0.93 -7.05 25.92
CA PRO A 166 1.47 -6.57 24.66
C PRO A 166 1.67 -5.06 24.53
N CYS A 167 0.84 -4.26 25.20
CA CYS A 167 0.96 -2.80 25.17
C CYS A 167 2.05 -2.24 26.10
N LYS A 168 2.48 -2.97 27.15
CA LYS A 168 3.37 -2.48 28.24
C LYS A 168 3.03 -1.06 28.75
N GLY A 169 1.73 -0.76 28.90
CA GLY A 169 1.24 0.55 29.38
C GLY A 169 1.18 1.66 28.31
N LEU A 170 1.56 1.37 27.07
CA LEU A 170 1.42 2.27 25.91
C LEU A 170 0.00 2.23 25.33
N SER A 171 -0.25 3.02 24.29
CA SER A 171 -1.55 3.14 23.62
C SER A 171 -1.87 1.98 22.66
N GLY A 172 -0.99 0.99 22.53
CA GLY A 172 -1.20 -0.13 21.61
C GLY A 172 0.06 -0.94 21.36
N TYR A 173 -0.06 -1.91 20.44
CA TYR A 173 1.05 -2.72 19.97
C TYR A 173 0.91 -3.07 18.49
N ALA A 174 2.05 -3.38 17.86
CA ALA A 174 2.12 -3.93 16.53
C ALA A 174 2.58 -5.40 16.59
N ALA A 175 1.90 -6.27 15.84
CA ALA A 175 2.23 -7.70 15.77
C ALA A 175 2.23 -8.16 14.30
N THR A 176 3.01 -9.18 13.98
CA THR A 176 2.93 -9.76 12.64
C THR A 176 1.76 -10.73 12.52
N TYR A 177 1.23 -10.99 11.32
CA TYR A 177 0.26 -12.07 11.12
C TYR A 177 0.76 -13.42 11.64
N GLN A 178 2.07 -13.68 11.52
CA GLN A 178 2.69 -14.88 12.06
C GLN A 178 2.68 -14.90 13.60
N ALA A 179 3.00 -13.78 14.25
CA ALA A 179 2.89 -13.66 15.71
C ALA A 179 1.46 -13.91 16.17
N ILE A 180 0.45 -13.32 15.52
CA ILE A 180 -0.97 -13.59 15.81
C ILE A 180 -1.29 -15.09 15.69
N LEU A 181 -0.74 -15.76 14.67
CA LEU A 181 -0.96 -17.19 14.44
C LEU A 181 -0.34 -18.08 15.50
N GLU A 182 0.82 -17.72 16.02
CA GLU A 182 1.57 -18.47 17.03
C GLU A 182 1.06 -18.19 18.44
N GLY A 183 0.65 -16.94 18.72
CA GLY A 183 0.17 -16.46 20.02
C GLY A 183 -1.34 -16.27 20.10
N ARG A 184 -2.13 -17.13 19.44
CA ARG A 184 -3.59 -16.93 19.26
C ARG A 184 -4.31 -16.65 20.58
N ASP A 185 -4.06 -17.46 21.60
CA ASP A 185 -4.73 -17.35 22.89
C ASP A 185 -4.34 -16.06 23.60
N LEU A 186 -3.06 -15.66 23.53
CA LEU A 186 -2.57 -14.41 24.11
C LEU A 186 -3.27 -13.20 23.49
N HIS A 187 -3.35 -13.12 22.16
CA HIS A 187 -3.99 -12.00 21.48
C HIS A 187 -5.52 -12.00 21.64
N SER A 188 -6.13 -13.19 21.63
CA SER A 188 -7.57 -13.38 21.87
C SER A 188 -7.96 -12.97 23.30
N GLN A 189 -7.12 -13.27 24.29
CA GLN A 189 -7.34 -12.78 25.66
C GLN A 189 -7.10 -11.28 25.76
N GLU A 190 -6.04 -10.76 25.14
CA GLU A 190 -5.69 -9.34 25.22
C GLU A 190 -6.77 -8.44 24.62
N ILE A 191 -7.27 -8.77 23.42
CA ILE A 191 -8.29 -7.95 22.73
C ILE A 191 -9.57 -7.78 23.57
N ARG A 192 -9.88 -8.74 24.47
CA ARG A 192 -11.06 -8.69 25.36
C ARG A 192 -10.85 -7.85 26.62
N ARG A 193 -9.61 -7.52 26.97
CA ARG A 193 -9.30 -6.78 28.22
C ARG A 193 -9.63 -5.30 28.15
N LYS A 194 -9.70 -4.73 26.94
CA LYS A 194 -9.88 -3.29 26.68
C LYS A 194 -10.61 -3.08 25.37
N ARG A 195 -11.10 -1.87 25.12
CA ARG A 195 -11.68 -1.52 23.81
C ARG A 195 -10.56 -1.29 22.80
N TYR A 196 -10.38 -2.21 21.86
CA TYR A 196 -9.32 -2.13 20.86
C TYR A 196 -9.81 -1.67 19.49
N ILE A 197 -9.03 -0.78 18.87
CA ILE A 197 -9.05 -0.60 17.41
C ILE A 197 -8.12 -1.67 16.82
N LEU A 198 -8.64 -2.47 15.88
CA LEU A 198 -7.84 -3.45 15.15
C LEU A 198 -7.54 -2.91 13.76
N VAL A 199 -6.26 -2.87 13.38
CA VAL A 199 -5.82 -2.54 12.02
C VAL A 199 -5.18 -3.77 11.41
N LEU A 200 -5.69 -4.23 10.26
CA LEU A 200 -5.11 -5.30 9.46
C LEU A 200 -4.50 -4.71 8.20
N ASP A 201 -3.17 -4.57 8.18
CA ASP A 201 -2.42 -4.00 7.07
C ASP A 201 -2.00 -5.07 6.05
N GLU A 202 -2.19 -4.78 4.77
CA GLU A 202 -2.07 -5.72 3.65
C GLU A 202 -2.83 -7.03 3.88
N PHE A 203 -4.07 -6.91 4.39
CA PHE A 203 -4.90 -8.06 4.77
C PHE A 203 -5.29 -8.97 3.60
N HIS A 204 -5.03 -8.59 2.35
CA HIS A 204 -5.19 -9.46 1.18
C HIS A 204 -4.40 -10.77 1.30
N HIS A 205 -3.36 -10.82 2.14
CA HIS A 205 -2.65 -12.05 2.47
C HIS A 205 -3.46 -13.06 3.30
N VAL A 206 -4.55 -12.63 3.95
CA VAL A 206 -5.42 -13.48 4.78
C VAL A 206 -6.41 -14.22 3.88
N LYS A 207 -6.10 -15.48 3.57
CA LYS A 207 -7.00 -16.36 2.82
C LYS A 207 -8.25 -16.67 3.64
N GLN A 208 -9.44 -16.60 3.04
CA GLN A 208 -10.67 -17.09 3.66
C GLN A 208 -10.50 -18.57 4.08
N ASP A 209 -11.00 -18.87 5.29
CA ASP A 209 -10.88 -20.16 6.00
C ASP A 209 -9.45 -20.67 6.24
N GLY A 210 -8.45 -19.82 5.98
CA GLY A 210 -7.05 -20.10 6.27
C GLY A 210 -6.70 -20.02 7.74
N ALA A 211 -5.46 -20.40 8.08
CA ALA A 211 -4.97 -20.40 9.46
C ALA A 211 -4.96 -18.99 10.08
N TRP A 212 -4.53 -17.97 9.32
CA TRP A 212 -4.61 -16.58 9.75
C TRP A 212 -6.05 -16.10 9.94
N HIS A 213 -6.99 -16.49 9.07
CA HIS A 213 -8.40 -16.13 9.23
C HIS A 213 -8.93 -16.61 10.58
N LYS A 214 -8.72 -17.89 10.90
CA LYS A 214 -9.16 -18.48 12.17
C LYS A 214 -8.50 -17.81 13.39
N ALA A 215 -7.22 -17.43 13.29
CA ALA A 215 -6.51 -16.75 14.37
C ALA A 215 -6.96 -15.30 14.58
N LEU A 216 -7.36 -14.61 13.49
CA LEU A 216 -7.81 -13.22 13.53
C LEU A 216 -9.28 -13.08 13.90
N GLN A 217 -10.11 -14.09 13.68
CA GLN A 217 -11.55 -14.03 13.93
C GLN A 217 -11.88 -13.50 15.34
N PRO A 218 -11.28 -14.02 16.44
CA PRO A 218 -11.56 -13.48 17.78
C PRO A 218 -11.17 -12.01 17.94
N LEU A 219 -10.13 -11.54 17.24
CA LEU A 219 -9.72 -10.14 17.29
C LEU A 219 -10.72 -9.25 16.56
N VAL A 220 -11.20 -9.68 15.38
CA VAL A 220 -12.21 -8.96 14.60
C VAL A 220 -13.53 -8.88 15.37
N ASP A 221 -13.97 -9.98 15.98
CA ASP A 221 -15.25 -10.06 16.70
C ASP A 221 -15.28 -9.19 17.97
N ASN A 222 -14.13 -8.93 18.59
CA ASN A 222 -14.04 -8.21 19.88
C ASN A 222 -13.49 -6.78 19.75
N ALA A 223 -13.03 -6.36 18.57
CA ALA A 223 -12.57 -4.99 18.35
C ALA A 223 -13.76 -4.02 18.27
N VAL A 224 -13.62 -2.82 18.84
CA VAL A 224 -14.64 -1.76 18.74
C VAL A 224 -14.65 -1.07 17.37
N LEU A 225 -13.56 -1.21 16.62
CA LEU A 225 -13.41 -0.73 15.25
C LEU A 225 -12.38 -1.61 14.53
N VAL A 226 -12.73 -2.11 13.34
CA VAL A 226 -11.85 -2.88 12.47
C VAL A 226 -11.51 -2.07 11.22
N ILE A 227 -10.23 -1.84 11.00
CA ILE A 227 -9.70 -1.12 9.84
C ILE A 227 -8.92 -2.10 8.98
N LEU A 228 -9.43 -2.40 7.78
CA LEU A 228 -8.84 -3.31 6.82
C LEU A 228 -8.15 -2.49 5.74
N VAL A 229 -6.83 -2.57 5.62
CA VAL A 229 -6.06 -1.76 4.67
C VAL A 229 -5.33 -2.65 3.68
N THR A 230 -5.48 -2.41 2.38
CA THR A 230 -4.81 -3.20 1.33
C THR A 230 -4.44 -2.37 0.11
N GLY A 231 -3.35 -2.74 -0.56
CA GLY A 231 -3.00 -2.21 -1.88
C GLY A 231 -3.79 -2.81 -3.05
N THR A 232 -4.42 -3.98 -2.84
CA THR A 232 -5.09 -4.77 -3.88
C THR A 232 -6.37 -5.40 -3.36
N GLY A 233 -7.40 -5.47 -4.22
CA GLY A 233 -8.66 -6.16 -3.93
C GLY A 233 -8.62 -7.66 -4.21
N ASP A 234 -7.57 -8.14 -4.89
CA ASP A 234 -7.45 -9.52 -5.34
C ASP A 234 -6.19 -10.21 -4.81
N ARG A 235 -6.28 -11.54 -4.72
CA ARG A 235 -5.15 -12.43 -4.43
C ARG A 235 -4.62 -13.07 -5.70
N GLY A 236 -3.30 -13.28 -5.76
CA GLY A 236 -2.67 -13.97 -6.89
C GLY A 236 -3.11 -15.43 -7.09
N ASP A 237 -3.71 -16.06 -6.07
CA ASP A 237 -4.28 -17.41 -6.15
C ASP A 237 -5.79 -17.42 -6.50
N GLY A 238 -6.39 -16.26 -6.74
CA GLY A 238 -7.81 -16.11 -7.06
C GLY A 238 -8.78 -16.47 -5.93
N LYS A 239 -8.29 -16.80 -4.73
CA LYS A 239 -9.14 -17.17 -3.60
C LYS A 239 -9.69 -15.93 -2.89
N PRO A 240 -10.86 -16.03 -2.23
CA PRO A 240 -11.39 -14.93 -1.44
C PRO A 240 -10.45 -14.50 -0.30
N ILE A 241 -10.45 -13.20 -0.03
CA ILE A 241 -9.78 -12.57 1.09
C ILE A 241 -10.74 -12.59 2.29
N ALA A 242 -10.26 -13.04 3.45
CA ALA A 242 -11.04 -13.02 4.68
C ALA A 242 -11.49 -11.58 5.03
N PHE A 243 -12.68 -11.45 5.60
CA PHE A 243 -13.29 -10.17 6.02
C PHE A 243 -13.65 -9.19 4.90
N MET A 244 -13.29 -9.48 3.65
CA MET A 244 -13.72 -8.73 2.47
C MET A 244 -15.15 -9.15 2.08
N PRO A 245 -16.10 -8.23 1.92
CA PRO A 245 -17.41 -8.54 1.37
C PRO A 245 -17.29 -8.85 -0.13
N TYR A 246 -18.10 -9.79 -0.61
CA TYR A 246 -18.15 -10.18 -2.03
C TYR A 246 -19.59 -10.15 -2.52
N LYS A 247 -19.77 -9.80 -3.79
CA LYS A 247 -21.05 -9.92 -4.51
C LYS A 247 -20.92 -10.86 -5.70
N ALA A 248 -22.00 -11.57 -5.99
CA ALA A 248 -22.08 -12.43 -7.16
C ALA A 248 -22.19 -11.60 -8.44
N THR A 249 -21.57 -12.10 -9.51
CA THR A 249 -21.56 -11.55 -10.86
C THR A 249 -21.70 -12.71 -11.86
N PRO A 250 -22.09 -12.46 -13.12
CA PRO A 250 -22.11 -13.50 -14.14
C PRO A 250 -20.76 -14.22 -14.34
N SER A 251 -19.66 -13.55 -14.02
CA SER A 251 -18.29 -14.06 -14.14
C SER A 251 -17.73 -14.69 -12.85
N GLY A 252 -18.55 -14.85 -11.80
CA GLY A 252 -18.12 -15.38 -10.49
C GLY A 252 -18.38 -14.40 -9.34
N ILE A 253 -17.42 -14.22 -8.44
CA ILE A 253 -17.53 -13.28 -7.32
C ILE A 253 -16.54 -12.12 -7.48
N THR A 254 -16.91 -10.94 -7.01
CA THR A 254 -16.03 -9.75 -6.99
C THR A 254 -16.14 -9.04 -5.65
N PRO A 255 -15.08 -8.38 -5.15
CA PRO A 255 -15.16 -7.57 -3.94
C PRO A 255 -16.30 -6.55 -4.02
N ASP A 256 -17.10 -6.48 -2.96
CA ASP A 256 -18.15 -5.47 -2.85
C ASP A 256 -17.59 -4.20 -2.18
N LEU A 257 -17.35 -3.19 -3.00
CA LEU A 257 -16.78 -1.90 -2.54
C LEU A 257 -17.85 -0.86 -2.23
N SER A 258 -19.08 -1.29 -1.96
CA SER A 258 -20.14 -0.40 -1.49
C SER A 258 -20.06 -0.15 0.02
N SER A 259 -20.35 1.08 0.44
CA SER A 259 -20.50 1.40 1.86
C SER A 259 -21.89 1.01 2.35
N SER A 260 -21.97 0.51 3.58
CA SER A 260 -23.20 0.23 4.32
C SER A 260 -23.32 1.16 5.54
N LYS A 261 -24.32 0.91 6.40
CA LYS A 261 -24.52 1.66 7.64
C LYS A 261 -23.35 1.52 8.63
N ASP A 262 -22.79 0.32 8.71
CA ASP A 262 -21.77 -0.09 9.69
C ASP A 262 -20.38 -0.30 9.07
N THR A 263 -20.30 -0.41 7.74
CA THR A 263 -19.05 -0.58 6.98
C THR A 263 -18.85 0.59 6.02
N VAL A 264 -17.74 1.31 6.13
CA VAL A 264 -17.37 2.37 5.18
C VAL A 264 -16.21 1.94 4.30
N VAL A 265 -16.30 2.21 3.00
CA VAL A 265 -15.25 1.89 2.02
C VAL A 265 -14.56 3.17 1.56
N ILE A 266 -13.23 3.19 1.61
CA ILE A 266 -12.39 4.26 1.05
C ILE A 266 -11.52 3.68 -0.07
N GLU A 267 -11.60 4.29 -1.25
CA GLU A 267 -10.77 3.94 -2.39
C GLU A 267 -9.79 5.07 -2.74
N TYR A 268 -8.50 4.73 -2.79
CA TYR A 268 -7.44 5.62 -3.24
C TYR A 268 -6.69 5.00 -4.42
N THR A 269 -7.16 5.37 -5.62
CA THR A 269 -6.67 4.79 -6.86
C THR A 269 -5.29 5.33 -7.22
N ARG A 270 -4.53 4.56 -8.01
CA ARG A 270 -3.25 5.01 -8.57
C ARG A 270 -3.39 6.35 -9.33
N GLY A 271 -4.51 6.57 -10.03
CA GLY A 271 -4.77 7.82 -10.74
C GLY A 271 -4.95 9.02 -9.81
N GLN A 272 -5.61 8.85 -8.67
CA GLN A 272 -5.70 9.90 -7.64
C GLN A 272 -4.32 10.17 -7.02
N ALA A 273 -3.58 9.11 -6.68
CA ALA A 273 -2.24 9.23 -6.12
C ALA A 273 -1.25 9.96 -7.03
N LEU A 274 -1.32 9.73 -8.35
CA LEU A 274 -0.50 10.47 -9.33
C LEU A 274 -0.89 11.95 -9.41
N ARG A 275 -2.19 12.27 -9.39
CA ARG A 275 -2.66 13.66 -9.42
C ARG A 275 -2.26 14.45 -8.18
N GLU A 276 -2.22 13.79 -7.03
CA GLU A 276 -1.78 14.38 -5.76
C GLU A 276 -0.25 14.35 -5.58
N GLY A 277 0.51 13.80 -6.53
CA GLY A 277 1.97 13.64 -6.40
C GLY A 277 2.40 12.68 -5.28
N ALA A 278 1.47 11.85 -4.79
CA ALA A 278 1.72 10.91 -3.69
C ALA A 278 2.64 9.74 -4.11
N ILE A 279 2.68 9.42 -5.40
CA ILE A 279 3.53 8.39 -5.99
C ILE A 279 4.21 8.92 -7.26
N VAL A 280 5.36 8.32 -7.58
CA VAL A 280 6.12 8.64 -8.80
C VAL A 280 5.51 7.91 -10.00
N PRO A 281 5.36 8.56 -11.17
CA PRO A 281 4.99 7.89 -12.41
C PRO A 281 5.93 6.73 -12.74
N LEU A 282 5.36 5.63 -13.22
CA LEU A 282 6.12 4.49 -13.74
C LEU A 282 6.21 4.60 -15.26
N HIS A 283 7.42 4.44 -15.77
CA HIS A 283 7.71 4.35 -17.19
C HIS A 283 8.20 2.92 -17.48
N PHE A 284 7.53 2.24 -18.40
CA PHE A 284 7.90 0.90 -18.83
C PHE A 284 8.60 0.97 -20.18
N GLU A 285 9.80 0.39 -20.24
CA GLU A 285 10.49 0.10 -21.48
C GLU A 285 10.47 -1.42 -21.68
N TRP A 286 9.95 -1.86 -22.83
CA TRP A 286 9.83 -3.27 -23.14
C TRP A 286 11.03 -3.71 -23.99
N GLY A 287 11.58 -4.87 -23.64
CA GLY A 287 12.54 -5.59 -24.47
C GLY A 287 11.92 -6.91 -24.89
N ASP A 288 11.89 -7.16 -26.19
CA ASP A 288 11.41 -8.41 -26.77
C ASP A 288 12.55 -9.09 -27.54
N GLY A 289 12.42 -10.39 -27.81
CA GLY A 289 13.42 -11.16 -28.52
C GLY A 289 13.03 -12.62 -28.70
N GLU A 290 13.87 -13.35 -29.43
CA GLU A 290 13.69 -14.78 -29.68
C GLU A 290 14.39 -15.61 -28.59
N ALA A 291 13.91 -16.82 -28.32
CA ALA A 291 14.59 -17.77 -27.44
C ALA A 291 14.45 -19.20 -27.95
N LYS A 292 15.54 -19.99 -27.87
CA LYS A 292 15.56 -21.42 -28.18
C LYS A 292 16.10 -22.21 -26.99
N TRP A 293 15.45 -23.30 -26.61
CA TRP A 293 15.86 -24.17 -25.50
C TRP A 293 15.51 -25.64 -25.76
N ILE A 294 16.05 -26.52 -24.93
CA ILE A 294 15.68 -27.94 -24.91
C ILE A 294 14.90 -28.20 -23.63
N ASP A 295 13.74 -28.85 -23.72
CA ASP A 295 12.90 -29.18 -22.58
C ASP A 295 13.43 -30.39 -21.77
N GLU A 296 12.73 -30.75 -20.69
CA GLU A 296 13.11 -31.88 -19.83
C GLU A 296 13.02 -33.24 -20.54
N GLN A 297 12.30 -33.32 -21.66
CA GLN A 297 12.10 -34.51 -22.48
C GLN A 297 13.11 -34.57 -23.65
N GLY A 298 13.99 -33.57 -23.78
CA GLY A 298 14.97 -33.49 -24.84
C GLY A 298 14.45 -32.88 -26.15
N GLN A 299 13.26 -32.29 -26.16
CA GLN A 299 12.68 -31.66 -27.35
C GLN A 299 13.17 -30.23 -27.51
N GLU A 300 13.53 -29.84 -28.74
CA GLU A 300 13.82 -28.44 -29.05
C GLU A 300 12.54 -27.61 -29.06
N CYS A 301 12.56 -26.51 -28.30
CA CYS A 301 11.51 -25.52 -28.25
C CYS A 301 12.07 -24.16 -28.65
N SER A 302 11.26 -23.36 -29.35
CA SER A 302 11.63 -22.00 -29.71
C SER A 302 10.44 -21.06 -29.67
N VAL A 303 10.69 -19.81 -29.30
CA VAL A 303 9.74 -18.69 -29.46
C VAL A 303 10.41 -17.58 -30.25
N GLU A 304 9.68 -17.01 -31.19
CA GLU A 304 10.11 -15.85 -31.98
C GLU A 304 9.88 -14.51 -31.24
N SER A 305 9.09 -14.54 -30.17
CA SER A 305 8.77 -13.40 -29.32
C SER A 305 8.60 -13.89 -27.89
N LEU A 306 9.31 -13.26 -26.96
CA LEU A 306 9.15 -13.51 -25.53
C LEU A 306 7.80 -12.99 -25.04
N ALA A 307 7.26 -11.95 -25.70
CA ALA A 307 5.94 -11.41 -25.40
C ALA A 307 4.80 -12.36 -25.80
N ASP A 308 5.01 -13.15 -26.86
CA ASP A 308 4.02 -14.08 -27.43
C ASP A 308 4.27 -15.55 -27.03
N ALA A 309 5.16 -15.78 -26.05
CA ALA A 309 5.59 -17.12 -25.64
C ALA A 309 4.49 -17.98 -24.97
N GLY A 310 3.30 -17.42 -24.69
CA GLY A 310 2.16 -18.14 -24.15
C GLY A 310 2.51 -18.96 -22.90
N ASP A 311 2.14 -20.24 -22.90
CA ASP A 311 2.43 -21.18 -21.79
C ASP A 311 3.94 -21.41 -21.57
N TYR A 312 4.77 -21.16 -22.58
CA TYR A 312 6.23 -21.29 -22.50
C TYR A 312 6.93 -20.06 -21.94
N SER A 313 6.19 -18.99 -21.60
CA SER A 313 6.77 -17.71 -21.13
C SER A 313 7.82 -17.88 -20.03
N ARG A 314 7.57 -18.74 -19.02
CA ARG A 314 8.55 -18.96 -17.94
C ARG A 314 9.82 -19.66 -18.42
N ALA A 315 9.70 -20.68 -19.26
CA ALA A 315 10.85 -21.43 -19.77
C ALA A 315 11.67 -20.57 -20.72
N ALA A 316 11.01 -19.89 -21.67
CA ALA A 316 11.64 -18.97 -22.61
C ALA A 316 12.38 -17.83 -21.89
N LEU A 317 11.75 -17.19 -20.90
CA LEU A 317 12.39 -16.14 -20.09
C LEU A 317 13.59 -16.66 -19.29
N ARG A 318 13.45 -17.84 -18.67
CA ARG A 318 14.56 -18.44 -17.91
C ARG A 318 15.75 -18.75 -18.83
N THR A 319 15.49 -19.26 -20.02
CA THR A 319 16.52 -19.51 -21.02
C THR A 319 17.17 -18.21 -21.44
N ALA A 320 16.39 -17.22 -21.90
CA ALA A 320 16.91 -15.92 -22.33
C ALA A 320 17.81 -15.30 -21.24
N LEU A 321 17.37 -15.31 -19.98
CA LEU A 321 18.10 -14.75 -18.83
C LEU A 321 19.32 -15.59 -18.39
N SER A 322 19.53 -16.79 -18.94
CA SER A 322 20.72 -17.61 -18.70
C SER A 322 21.77 -17.49 -19.82
N THR A 323 21.48 -16.69 -20.86
CA THR A 323 22.41 -16.42 -21.97
C THR A 323 23.05 -15.03 -21.85
N GLY A 324 23.96 -14.70 -22.78
CA GLY A 324 24.55 -13.36 -22.90
C GLY A 324 23.53 -12.23 -23.15
N TYR A 325 22.28 -12.57 -23.49
CA TYR A 325 21.18 -11.61 -23.54
C TYR A 325 20.98 -10.90 -22.19
N ALA A 326 21.15 -11.61 -21.06
CA ALA A 326 21.05 -11.01 -19.74
C ALA A 326 22.08 -9.90 -19.52
N GLU A 327 23.33 -10.12 -19.91
CA GLU A 327 24.43 -9.14 -19.79
C GLU A 327 24.18 -7.92 -20.69
N GLN A 328 23.69 -8.13 -21.91
CA GLN A 328 23.31 -7.05 -22.82
C GLN A 328 22.14 -6.22 -22.27
N LEU A 329 21.10 -6.88 -21.74
CA LEU A 329 19.96 -6.23 -21.10
C LEU A 329 20.41 -5.40 -19.90
N LEU A 330 21.27 -5.97 -19.04
CA LEU A 330 21.84 -5.25 -17.90
C LEU A 330 22.63 -4.02 -18.34
N THR A 331 23.48 -4.15 -19.36
CA THR A 331 24.27 -3.05 -19.91
C THR A 331 23.36 -1.91 -20.35
N LYS A 332 22.34 -2.21 -21.15
CA LYS A 332 21.35 -1.23 -21.61
C LYS A 332 20.59 -0.56 -20.46
N CYS A 333 20.15 -1.33 -19.47
CA CYS A 333 19.46 -0.78 -18.29
C CYS A 333 20.38 0.13 -17.46
N VAL A 334 21.65 -0.22 -17.30
CA VAL A 334 22.65 0.58 -16.59
C VAL A 334 22.95 1.88 -17.33
N GLU A 335 23.10 1.83 -18.65
CA GLU A 335 23.32 3.03 -19.48
C GLU A 335 22.13 3.99 -19.41
N ASN A 336 20.90 3.46 -19.53
CA ASN A 336 19.69 4.26 -19.38
C ASN A 336 19.64 4.91 -17.99
N TRP A 337 19.87 4.13 -16.93
CA TRP A 337 19.92 4.66 -15.57
C TRP A 337 21.03 5.70 -15.38
N LYS A 338 22.25 5.49 -15.89
CA LYS A 338 23.35 6.46 -15.84
C LYS A 338 22.96 7.78 -16.51
N SER A 339 22.27 7.72 -17.66
CA SER A 339 21.73 8.90 -18.35
C SER A 339 20.68 9.61 -17.49
N HIS A 340 19.74 8.87 -16.92
CA HIS A 340 18.72 9.41 -16.01
C HIS A 340 19.34 10.05 -14.76
N LYS A 341 20.39 9.43 -14.20
CA LYS A 341 21.10 9.89 -13.01
C LYS A 341 21.80 11.23 -13.18
N LYS A 342 22.26 11.56 -14.40
CA LYS A 342 22.81 12.90 -14.71
C LYS A 342 21.81 14.02 -14.40
N LYS A 343 20.51 13.78 -14.66
CA LYS A 343 19.43 14.71 -14.34
C LYS A 343 18.85 14.51 -12.94
N ASN A 344 18.97 13.30 -12.39
CA ASN A 344 18.41 12.91 -11.08
C ASN A 344 19.50 12.26 -10.19
N PRO A 345 20.39 13.03 -9.54
CA PRO A 345 21.56 12.50 -8.83
C PRO A 345 21.23 11.49 -7.71
N ARG A 346 20.05 11.63 -7.09
CA ARG A 346 19.57 10.75 -6.02
C ARG A 346 18.93 9.45 -6.51
N SER A 347 18.77 9.26 -7.83
CA SER A 347 18.20 8.04 -8.39
C SER A 347 19.05 6.80 -8.06
N LYS A 348 18.38 5.67 -7.86
CA LYS A 348 18.99 4.38 -7.53
C LYS A 348 18.58 3.33 -8.57
N LEU A 349 19.39 2.30 -8.73
CA LEU A 349 19.10 1.14 -9.57
C LEU A 349 18.86 -0.08 -8.68
N LEU A 350 17.81 -0.84 -8.99
CA LEU A 350 17.53 -2.15 -8.40
C LEU A 350 17.41 -3.15 -9.55
N VAL A 351 18.17 -4.25 -9.47
CA VAL A 351 18.10 -5.35 -10.42
C VAL A 351 17.50 -6.55 -9.70
N LEU A 352 16.42 -7.11 -10.26
CA LEU A 352 15.78 -8.32 -9.75
C LEU A 352 16.28 -9.52 -10.55
N ALA A 353 16.89 -10.47 -9.87
CA ALA A 353 17.39 -11.71 -10.48
C ALA A 353 16.48 -12.90 -10.12
N PRO A 354 16.36 -13.91 -11.00
CA PRO A 354 15.49 -15.06 -10.79
C PRO A 354 16.01 -16.04 -9.72
N SER A 355 17.30 -15.96 -9.36
CA SER A 355 17.92 -16.82 -8.35
C SER A 355 19.08 -16.12 -7.65
N ILE A 356 19.49 -16.63 -6.48
CA ILE A 356 20.64 -16.11 -5.71
C ILE A 356 21.93 -16.24 -6.53
N THR A 357 22.11 -17.34 -7.25
CA THR A 357 23.27 -17.57 -8.11
C THR A 357 23.34 -16.52 -9.22
N THR A 358 22.23 -16.29 -9.92
CA THR A 358 22.14 -15.27 -10.98
C THR A 358 22.32 -13.86 -10.41
N ALA A 359 21.79 -13.58 -9.21
CA ALA A 359 21.98 -12.30 -8.54
C ALA A 359 23.47 -12.01 -8.27
N SER A 360 24.22 -13.03 -7.87
CA SER A 360 25.66 -12.92 -7.61
C SER A 360 26.42 -12.64 -8.92
N GLN A 361 26.09 -13.36 -10.00
CA GLN A 361 26.66 -13.13 -11.33
C GLN A 361 26.39 -11.71 -11.83
N TYR A 362 25.15 -11.24 -11.70
CA TYR A 362 24.78 -9.87 -12.07
C TYR A 362 25.53 -8.83 -11.23
N LEU A 363 25.72 -9.08 -9.93
CA LEU A 363 26.45 -8.18 -9.06
C LEU A 363 27.93 -8.08 -9.46
N ASP A 364 28.57 -9.21 -9.79
CA ASP A 364 29.96 -9.22 -10.25
C ASP A 364 30.10 -8.47 -11.58
N TRP A 365 29.18 -8.68 -12.52
CA TRP A 365 29.11 -7.94 -13.78
C TRP A 365 28.88 -6.43 -13.61
N LEU A 366 28.07 -6.02 -12.63
CA LEU A 366 27.82 -4.60 -12.35
C LEU A 366 29.02 -3.88 -11.68
N LYS A 367 29.96 -4.65 -11.10
CA LYS A 367 31.16 -4.13 -10.45
C LYS A 367 32.36 -4.03 -11.38
N SER A 368 32.44 -4.88 -12.40
CA SER A 368 33.40 -4.75 -13.51
C SER A 368 33.09 -3.53 -14.36
#